data_AF-A0A965LFW4-F1
#
_entry.id   AF-A0A965LFW4-F1
#
_cell.length_a   1.000
_cell.length_b   1.000
_cell.length_c   1.000
_cell.angle_alpha   90.00
_cell.angle_beta   90.00
_cell.angle_gamma   90.00
#
_symmetry.space_group_name_H-M   'P 1'
#
loop_
_entity.id
_entity.type
_entity.pdbx_description
1 polymer ?
#
loop_
_entity_poly.entity_id
_entity_poly.type
_entity_poly.pdbx_seq_one_letter_code
_entity_poly.pdbx_strand_id
1 'polypeptide(L)' 'MLEVLNPYDGKKVGETPLQDRAEVQRRLDLAAAAFADRGRWLNVPRRIEILEKFQQLLEANQEKIIRQSLSEGGKPL' A
#
# COMPACT_ATOMS: atom_id res chain seq x y z
N MET A 1 8.14 -2.19 16.97
CA MET A 1 7.54 -2.93 15.83
C MET A 1 6.10 -3.24 16.20
N LEU A 2 5.15 -3.01 15.29
CA LEU A 2 3.75 -3.38 15.40
C LEU A 2 3.59 -4.77 14.81
N GLU A 3 3.02 -5.71 15.56
CA GLU A 3 2.72 -7.04 15.05
C GLU A 3 1.41 -7.03 14.26
N VAL A 4 1.40 -7.77 13.16
CA VAL A 4 0.20 -8.07 12.38
C VAL A 4 -0.17 -9.51 12.69
N LEU A 5 -1.37 -9.71 13.25
CA LEU A 5 -1.86 -11.01 13.69
C LEU A 5 -3.02 -11.45 12.79
N ASN A 6 -3.09 -12.74 12.51
CA ASN A 6 -4.22 -13.33 11.81
C ASN A 6 -5.44 -13.34 12.76
N PRO A 7 -6.56 -12.71 12.41
CA PRO A 7 -7.74 -12.65 13.28
C PRO A 7 -8.40 -14.02 13.55
N TYR A 8 -8.19 -15.02 12.70
CA TYR A 8 -8.82 -16.34 12.84
C TYR A 8 -8.15 -17.21 13.92
N ASP A 9 -6.81 -17.29 13.92
CA ASP A 9 -6.05 -18.18 14.80
C ASP A 9 -5.04 -17.45 15.72
N GLY A 10 -4.95 -16.13 15.63
CA GLY A 10 -4.05 -15.29 16.43
C GLY A 10 -2.58 -15.41 16.05
N LYS A 11 -2.21 -16.18 15.00
CA LYS A 11 -0.80 -16.33 14.62
C LYS A 11 -0.25 -15.06 14.00
N LYS A 12 1.05 -14.82 14.23
CA LYS A 12 1.76 -13.69 13.64
C LYS A 12 1.90 -13.86 12.12
N VAL A 13 1.37 -12.89 11.38
CA VAL A 13 1.53 -12.74 9.92
C VAL A 13 2.85 -12.03 9.62
N GLY A 14 3.18 -11.02 10.42
CA GLY A 14 4.40 -10.23 10.24
C GLY A 14 4.51 -9.10 11.27
N GLU A 15 5.43 -8.18 11.01
CA GLU A 15 5.59 -6.97 11.82
C GLU A 15 6.04 -5.78 10.96
N THR A 16 5.71 -4.57 11.40
CA THR A 16 6.04 -3.33 10.70
C THR A 16 6.49 -2.25 11.70
N PRO A 17 7.46 -1.38 11.38
CA PRO A 17 7.78 -0.27 12.26
C PRO A 17 6.61 0.72 12.37
N LEU A 18 6.34 1.22 13.57
CA LEU A 18 5.44 2.37 13.73
C LEU A 18 6.20 3.63 13.33
N GLN A 19 5.58 4.45 12.50
CA GLN A 19 6.09 5.77 12.18
C GLN A 19 5.79 6.72 13.33
N ASP A 20 6.76 7.57 13.68
CA ASP A 20 6.54 8.63 14.64
C ASP A 20 5.79 9.82 14.01
N ARG A 21 5.42 10.79 14.85
CA ARG A 21 4.69 11.97 14.41
C ARG A 21 5.45 12.80 13.38
N ALA A 22 6.77 12.89 13.50
CA ALA A 22 7.59 13.70 12.60
C ALA A 22 7.63 13.06 11.20
N GLU A 23 7.76 11.73 11.13
CA GLU A 23 7.75 10.98 9.89
C GLU A 23 6.38 11.03 9.20
N VAL A 24 5.29 10.94 9.97
CA VAL A 24 3.93 11.13 9.44
C VAL A 24 3.76 12.53 8.85
N GLN A 25 4.17 13.57 9.58
CA GLN A 25 4.08 14.96 9.10
C GLN A 25 4.88 15.15 7.80
N ARG A 26 6.13 14.65 7.76
CA ARG A 26 7.00 14.73 6.58
C ARG A 26 6.37 14.10 5.33
N ARG A 27 5.67 12.96 5.48
CA ARG A 27 4.98 12.28 4.37
C ARG A 27 3.76 13.05 3.89
N LEU A 28 2.99 13.63 4.81
CA LEU A 28 1.85 14.48 4.48
C LEU A 28 2.30 15.75 3.75
N ASP A 29 3.37 16.38 4.21
CA ASP A 29 3.95 17.57 3.56
C ASP A 29 4.42 17.25 2.14
N LEU A 30 5.07 16.08 1.96
CA LEU A 30 5.49 15.62 0.63
C LEU A 30 4.29 15.39 -0.30
N ALA A 31 3.23 14.75 0.19
CA ALA A 31 2.02 14.51 -0.60
C ALA A 31 1.32 15.83 -0.98
N ALA A 32 1.23 16.76 -0.03
CA ALA A 32 0.66 18.09 -0.25
C ALA A 32 1.47 18.89 -1.27
N ALA A 33 2.80 18.89 -1.16
CA ALA A 33 3.69 19.56 -2.12
C ALA A 33 3.58 18.96 -3.53
N ALA A 34 3.54 17.63 -3.65
CA ALA A 34 3.37 16.94 -4.92
C ALA A 34 2.02 17.27 -5.59
N PHE A 35 0.96 17.42 -4.80
CA PHE A 35 -0.36 17.82 -5.31
C PHE A 35 -0.42 19.31 -5.67
N ALA A 36 0.20 20.18 -4.87
CA ALA A 36 0.18 21.63 -5.10
C ALA A 36 0.95 22.03 -6.38
N ASP A 37 2.00 21.30 -6.74
CA ASP A 37 2.78 21.55 -7.95
C ASP A 37 2.05 21.04 -9.21
N ARG A 38 1.11 21.84 -9.70
CA ARG A 38 0.34 21.56 -10.93
C ARG A 38 1.21 21.45 -12.18
N GLY A 39 2.37 22.10 -12.22
CA GLY A 39 3.29 22.03 -13.36
C GLY A 39 3.88 20.62 -13.53
N ARG A 40 3.95 19.84 -12.44
CA ARG A 40 4.43 18.45 -12.44
C ARG A 40 3.32 17.43 -12.55
N TRP A 41 2.07 17.85 -12.71
CA TRP A 41 0.97 16.91 -12.87
C TRP A 41 1.13 16.11 -14.15
N LEU A 42 1.02 14.80 -14.03
CA LEU A 42 1.02 13.91 -15.17
C LEU A 42 -0.20 14.22 -16.04
N ASN A 43 -0.02 14.26 -17.36
CA ASN A 43 -1.13 14.33 -18.29
C ASN A 43 -1.96 13.02 -18.22
N VAL A 44 -3.17 13.06 -18.79
CA VAL A 44 -4.09 11.91 -18.74
C VAL A 44 -3.47 10.63 -19.31
N PRO A 45 -2.83 10.63 -20.50
CA PRO A 45 -2.19 9.43 -21.05
C PRO A 45 -1.18 8.80 -20.09
N ARG A 46 -0.32 9.62 -19.46
CA ARG A 46 0.69 9.11 -18.54
C ARG A 46 0.10 8.53 -17.25
N ARG A 47 -1.05 9.02 -16.79
CA ARG A 47 -1.77 8.41 -15.65
C ARG A 47 -2.32 7.04 -16.02
N ILE A 48 -2.87 6.90 -17.23
CA ILE A 48 -3.38 5.62 -17.74
C ILE A 48 -2.25 4.59 -17.82
N GLU A 49 -1.10 4.95 -18.40
CA GLU A 49 0.07 4.06 -18.47
C GLU A 49 0.51 3.53 -17.10
N ILE A 50 0.43 4.35 -16.05
CA ILE A 50 0.77 3.93 -14.68
C ILE A 50 -0.26 2.93 -14.16
N LEU A 51 -1.55 3.17 -14.40
CA LEU A 51 -2.63 2.28 -13.96
C LEU A 51 -2.60 0.93 -14.69
N GLU A 52 -2.31 0.92 -16.00
CA GLU A 52 -2.14 -0.31 -16.79
C GLU A 52 -0.94 -1.13 -16.30
N LYS A 53 0.20 -0.48 -16.02
CA LYS A 53 1.35 -1.16 -15.40
C LYS A 53 1.02 -1.71 -14.02
N PHE A 54 0.27 -0.97 -13.22
CA PHE A 54 -0.20 -1.45 -11.92
C PHE A 54 -1.09 -2.69 -12.06
N GLN A 55 -2.02 -2.71 -13.02
CA GLN A 55 -2.83 -3.89 -13.32
C GLN A 55 -1.96 -5.10 -13.66
N GLN A 56 -0.97 -4.95 -14.56
CA GLN A 56 -0.07 -6.05 -14.93
C GLN A 56 0.70 -6.60 -13.71
N LEU A 57 1.17 -5.72 -12.84
CA LEU A 57 1.84 -6.12 -11.60
C LEU A 57 0.87 -6.82 -10.64
N LEU A 58 -0.37 -6.35 -10.55
CA LEU A 58 -1.41 -6.94 -9.71
C LEU A 58 -1.73 -8.36 -10.18
N GLU A 59 -1.95 -8.56 -11.47
CA GLU A 59 -2.22 -9.86 -12.09
C GLU A 59 -1.05 -10.83 -11.89
N ALA A 60 0.19 -10.38 -12.15
CA ALA A 60 1.38 -11.19 -11.96
C ALA A 60 1.62 -11.61 -10.49
N ASN A 61 1.04 -10.89 -9.52
CA ASN A 61 1.22 -11.15 -8.09
C ASN A 61 -0.10 -11.55 -7.39
N GLN A 62 -1.14 -11.91 -8.14
CA GLN A 62 -2.50 -12.07 -7.63
C GLN A 62 -2.57 -13.05 -6.45
N GLU A 63 -1.98 -14.24 -6.59
CA GLU A 63 -2.01 -15.27 -5.54
C GLU A 63 -1.39 -14.76 -4.23
N LYS A 64 -0.24 -14.09 -4.32
CA LYS A 64 0.45 -13.53 -3.16
C LYS A 64 -0.43 -12.48 -2.45
N ILE A 65 -1.07 -11.60 -3.20
CA ILE A 65 -1.92 -10.54 -2.66
C ILE A 65 -3.18 -11.13 -2.00
N ILE A 66 -3.79 -12.13 -2.62
CA ILE A 66 -4.94 -12.85 -2.05
C ILE A 66 -4.53 -13.52 -0.72
N ARG A 67 -3.44 -14.30 -0.71
CA ARG A 67 -2.96 -14.98 0.50
C ARG A 67 -2.66 -14.00 1.63
N GLN A 68 -2.01 -12.86 1.32
CA GLN A 68 -1.76 -11.81 2.32
C GLN A 68 -3.06 -11.23 2.87
N SER A 69 -4.00 -10.89 1.97
CA SER A 69 -5.29 -10.29 2.35
C SER A 69 -6.14 -11.22 3.22
N LEU A 70 -6.12 -12.52 2.94
CA LEU A 70 -6.79 -13.53 3.77
C LEU A 70 -6.11 -13.67 5.14
N SER A 71 -4.77 -13.71 5.15
CA SER A 71 -3.98 -13.84 6.39
C SER A 71 -4.18 -12.66 7.34
N GLU A 72 -4.22 -11.43 6.82
CA GLU A 72 -4.44 -10.22 7.63
C GLU A 72 -5.93 -9.96 7.93
N GLY A 73 -6.82 -10.33 7.00
CA GLY A 73 -8.25 -10.05 7.08
C GLY A 73 -9.08 -11.10 7.83
N GLY A 74 -8.48 -12.24 8.20
CA GLY A 74 -9.12 -13.26 9.04
C GLY A 74 -10.13 -14.15 8.32
N LYS A 75 -10.15 -14.15 6.98
CA LYS A 75 -10.94 -15.11 6.21
C LYS A 75 -10.17 -16.44 6.16
N PRO A 76 -10.82 -17.58 6.43
CA PRO A 76 -10.19 -18.87 6.21
C PRO A 76 -9.80 -19.02 4.73
N LEU A 77 -8.64 -19.64 4.49
CA LEU A 77 -8.19 -20.07 3.17
C LEU A 77 -9.09 -21.18 2.63
#